data_AF-X1U3H3-F1
#
_entry.id   AF-X1U3H3-F1
#
_cell.length_a   1.000
_cell.length_b   1.000
_cell.length_c   1.000
_cell.angle_alpha   90.00
_cell.angle_beta   90.00
_cell.angle_gamma   90.00
#
_symmetry.space_group_name_H-M   'P 1'
#
loop_
_entity.id
_entity.type
_entity.pdbx_description
1 polymer ?
#
loop_
_entity_poly.entity_id
_entity_poly.type
_entity_poly.pdbx_seq_one_letter_code
_entity_poly.pdbx_strand_id
1 'polypeptide(L)'
;ITQTIPSLALFGLLIAPLSALSFAFPTLREIGIRGVGDTPAIIALIIYSLLPIVRNTYVGLRQLDIAVIDAGIGMGMSRTQVFRKIEVPLAAPLVLEGVRTASVQSVGLAAVAALIGAGGLGWFIFQGLGQAAADLILLGAIPIIFLALIVDTIIRTIIRLATPKGLAGGNQ
;
A
#
# COMPACT_ATOMS: atom_id res chain seq x y z
N ILE A 1 4.92 13.44 10.42
CA ILE A 1 5.59 12.98 11.68
C ILE A 1 4.82 11.84 12.34
N THR A 2 3.48 11.90 12.41
CA THR A 2 2.63 10.84 13.03
C THR A 2 2.64 9.49 12.30
N GLN A 3 3.10 9.39 11.05
CA GLN A 3 3.21 8.11 10.31
C GLN A 3 4.61 7.49 10.29
N THR A 4 5.67 8.29 10.43
CA THR A 4 7.06 7.80 10.35
C THR A 4 7.51 7.12 11.65
N ILE A 5 7.01 7.58 12.79
CA ILE A 5 7.27 6.96 14.10
C ILE A 5 6.67 5.55 14.16
N PRO A 6 5.38 5.34 13.78
CA PRO A 6 4.83 3.99 13.68
C PRO A 6 5.61 3.06 12.76
N SER A 7 6.04 3.53 11.58
CA SER A 7 6.67 2.64 10.59
C SER A 7 8.04 2.15 11.06
N LEU A 8 8.86 3.03 11.64
CA LEU A 8 10.15 2.66 12.23
C LEU A 8 9.98 1.75 13.45
N ALA A 9 8.99 2.03 14.30
CA ALA A 9 8.67 1.17 15.44
C ALA A 9 8.20 -0.22 15.00
N LEU A 10 7.37 -0.32 13.96
CA LEU A 10 6.92 -1.61 13.41
C LEU A 10 8.10 -2.39 12.84
N PHE A 11 8.98 -1.73 12.08
CA PHE A 11 10.20 -2.36 11.58
C PHE A 11 11.04 -2.92 12.74
N GLY A 12 11.29 -2.11 13.78
CA GLY A 12 12.00 -2.55 14.98
C GLY A 12 11.32 -3.71 15.71
N LEU A 13 9.99 -3.66 15.84
CA LEU A 13 9.18 -4.70 16.46
C LEU A 13 9.28 -6.01 15.68
N LEU A 14 9.32 -5.98 14.34
CA LEU A 14 9.43 -7.18 13.50
C LEU A 14 10.81 -7.83 13.55
N ILE A 15 11.89 -7.06 13.79
CA ILE A 15 13.26 -7.59 13.84
C ILE A 15 13.41 -8.65 14.93
N ALA A 16 12.91 -8.40 16.15
CA ALA A 16 13.06 -9.30 17.29
C ALA A 16 12.39 -10.70 17.10
N PRO A 17 11.09 -10.82 16.76
CA PRO A 17 10.43 -12.10 16.56
C PRO A 17 10.93 -12.82 15.30
N LEU A 18 11.22 -12.10 14.20
CA LEU A 18 11.78 -12.73 13.00
C LEU A 18 13.20 -13.24 13.23
N SER A 19 14.01 -12.52 14.02
CA SER A 19 15.33 -13.02 14.44
C SER A 19 15.17 -14.28 15.28
N ALA A 20 14.31 -14.27 16.30
CA ALA A 20 14.05 -15.43 17.14
C ALA A 20 13.58 -16.64 16.34
N LEU A 21 12.68 -16.43 15.37
CA LEU A 21 12.16 -17.49 14.50
C LEU A 21 13.24 -18.03 13.55
N SER A 22 14.08 -17.16 12.99
CA SER A 22 15.21 -17.53 12.12
C SER A 22 16.28 -18.34 12.88
N PHE A 23 16.48 -18.07 14.17
CA PHE A 23 17.34 -18.89 15.04
C PHE A 23 16.70 -20.23 15.43
N ALA A 24 15.38 -20.26 15.64
CA ALA A 24 14.66 -21.46 16.02
C ALA A 24 14.50 -22.46 14.85
N PHE A 25 14.39 -21.97 13.61
CA PHE A 25 14.20 -22.80 12.42
C PHE A 25 15.23 -22.46 11.33
N PRO A 26 16.37 -23.19 11.27
CA PRO A 26 17.42 -22.97 10.28
C PRO A 26 16.95 -23.07 8.82
N THR A 27 15.93 -23.89 8.55
CA THR A 27 15.30 -24.03 7.24
C THR A 27 14.64 -22.74 6.73
N LEU A 28 14.07 -21.91 7.62
CA LEU A 28 13.51 -20.60 7.23
C LEU A 28 14.61 -19.63 6.80
N ARG A 29 15.79 -19.74 7.41
CA ARG A 29 16.96 -18.91 7.10
C ARG A 29 17.53 -19.23 5.72
N GLU A 30 17.50 -20.50 5.31
CA GLU A 30 17.91 -20.95 3.97
C GLU A 30 16.97 -20.41 2.86
N ILE A 31 15.69 -20.21 3.18
CA ILE A 31 14.69 -19.61 2.28
C ILE A 31 14.80 -18.06 2.27
N GLY A 32 15.73 -17.48 3.04
CA GLY A 32 16.00 -16.03 3.04
C GLY A 32 15.23 -15.23 4.10
N ILE A 33 14.50 -15.89 5.01
CA ILE A 33 13.80 -15.22 6.12
C ILE A 33 14.82 -14.83 7.18
N ARG A 34 15.08 -13.52 7.28
CA ARG A 34 16.01 -12.93 8.23
C ARG A 34 15.32 -11.88 9.08
N GLY A 35 15.83 -11.68 10.29
CA GLY A 35 15.34 -10.64 11.19
C GLY A 35 15.59 -9.22 10.70
N VAL A 36 16.57 -9.00 9.83
CA VAL A 36 16.95 -7.71 9.24
C VAL A 36 17.05 -7.90 7.73
N GLY A 37 16.65 -6.89 6.95
CA GLY A 37 16.64 -6.94 5.48
C GLY A 37 15.25 -6.92 4.87
N ASP A 38 15.09 -7.61 3.74
CA ASP A 38 13.90 -7.52 2.88
C ASP A 38 12.66 -8.13 3.53
N THR A 39 12.83 -9.18 4.34
CA THR A 39 11.69 -9.89 4.98
C THR A 39 10.86 -8.98 5.91
N PRO A 40 11.43 -8.34 6.95
CA PRO A 40 10.67 -7.40 7.79
C PRO A 40 10.14 -6.21 6.98
N ALA A 41 10.88 -5.76 5.97
CA ALA A 41 10.45 -4.67 5.10
C ALA A 41 9.16 -5.01 4.35
N ILE A 42 9.13 -6.16 3.67
CA ILE A 42 7.96 -6.63 2.91
C ILE A 42 6.76 -6.83 3.84
N ILE A 43 6.95 -7.45 5.00
CA ILE A 43 5.86 -7.68 5.97
C ILE A 43 5.25 -6.35 6.43
N ALA A 44 6.08 -5.40 6.84
CA ALA A 44 5.59 -4.08 7.24
C ALA A 44 4.93 -3.34 6.08
N LEU A 45 5.48 -3.38 4.86
CA LEU A 45 4.87 -2.77 3.67
C LEU A 45 3.47 -3.36 3.39
N ILE A 46 3.30 -4.67 3.53
CA ILE A 46 1.99 -5.33 3.38
C ILE A 46 1.02 -4.83 4.44
N ILE A 47 1.42 -4.84 5.72
CA ILE A 47 0.57 -4.39 6.83
C ILE A 47 0.16 -2.92 6.65
N TYR A 48 1.11 -2.05 6.27
CA TYR A 48 0.83 -0.64 6.03
C TYR A 48 -0.07 -0.42 4.81
N SER A 49 0.11 -1.20 3.75
CA SER A 49 -0.71 -1.13 2.54
C SER A 49 -2.16 -1.55 2.78
N LEU A 50 -2.40 -2.47 3.72
CA LEU A 50 -3.76 -2.90 4.05
C LEU A 50 -4.60 -1.75 4.64
N LEU A 51 -3.98 -0.84 5.39
CA LEU A 51 -4.72 0.26 6.05
C LEU A 51 -5.51 1.15 5.07
N PRO A 52 -4.89 1.78 4.05
CA PRO A 52 -5.62 2.58 3.07
C PRO A 52 -6.55 1.73 2.20
N ILE A 53 -6.21 0.48 1.88
CA ILE A 53 -7.08 -0.41 1.09
C ILE A 53 -8.37 -0.69 1.88
N VAL A 54 -8.26 -1.19 3.11
CA VAL A 54 -9.41 -1.51 3.96
C VAL A 54 -10.23 -0.26 4.26
N ARG A 55 -9.57 0.86 4.57
CA ARG A 55 -10.26 2.12 4.84
C ARG A 55 -11.08 2.58 3.64
N ASN A 56 -10.51 2.58 2.44
CA ASN A 56 -11.23 3.02 1.25
C ASN A 56 -12.31 2.03 0.83
N THR A 57 -12.10 0.72 1.02
CA THR A 57 -13.16 -0.29 0.83
C THR A 57 -14.32 -0.06 1.78
N TYR A 58 -14.06 0.17 3.06
CA TYR A 58 -15.09 0.45 4.05
C TYR A 58 -15.87 1.73 3.71
N VAL A 59 -15.16 2.81 3.36
CA VAL A 59 -15.79 4.06 2.94
C VAL A 59 -16.60 3.87 1.66
N GLY A 60 -16.08 3.15 0.67
CA GLY A 60 -16.76 2.86 -0.59
C GLY A 60 -18.07 2.10 -0.42
N LEU A 61 -18.10 1.09 0.45
CA LEU A 61 -19.32 0.33 0.75
C LEU A 61 -20.32 1.16 1.58
N ARG A 62 -19.84 1.98 2.52
CA ARG A 62 -20.72 2.80 3.39
C ARG A 62 -21.34 3.99 2.66
N GLN A 63 -20.70 4.49 1.61
CA GLN A 63 -21.19 5.64 0.83
C GLN A 63 -22.27 5.28 -0.19
N LEU A 64 -22.60 3.99 -0.35
CA LEU A 64 -23.64 3.54 -1.26
C LEU A 64 -25.02 4.01 -0.79
N ASP A 65 -25.81 4.51 -1.73
CA ASP A 65 -27.19 4.88 -1.47
C ASP A 65 -28.03 3.64 -1.17
N ILE A 66 -28.67 3.64 0.00
CA ILE A 66 -29.55 2.57 0.47
C ILE A 66 -30.71 2.36 -0.50
N ALA A 67 -31.19 3.41 -1.18
CA ALA A 67 -32.27 3.30 -2.16
C ALA A 67 -31.90 2.39 -3.34
N VAL A 68 -30.63 2.38 -3.76
CA VAL A 68 -30.14 1.51 -4.84
C VAL A 68 -30.10 0.05 -4.39
N ILE A 69 -29.73 -0.18 -3.13
CA ILE A 69 -29.72 -1.52 -2.51
C ILE A 69 -31.14 -2.04 -2.37
N ASP A 70 -32.06 -1.23 -1.82
CA ASP A 70 -33.47 -1.59 -1.63
C ASP A 70 -34.18 -1.83 -2.96
N ALA A 71 -33.86 -1.06 -4.00
CA ALA A 71 -34.36 -1.31 -5.36
C ALA A 71 -33.91 -2.68 -5.89
N GLY A 72 -32.63 -3.05 -5.67
CA GLY A 72 -32.12 -4.37 -6.02
C GLY A 72 -32.87 -5.49 -5.31
N ILE A 73 -33.10 -5.35 -4.01
CA ILE A 73 -33.88 -6.31 -3.21
C ILE A 73 -35.34 -6.38 -3.70
N GLY A 74 -35.96 -5.22 -3.97
CA GLY A 74 -37.33 -5.12 -4.49
C GLY A 74 -37.52 -5.75 -5.88
N MET A 75 -36.44 -5.83 -6.68
CA MET A 75 -36.41 -6.58 -7.94
C MET A 75 -36.19 -8.10 -7.77
N GLY A 76 -36.16 -8.60 -6.53
CA GLY A 76 -35.99 -10.02 -6.23
C GLY A 76 -34.54 -10.49 -6.18
N MET A 77 -33.56 -9.58 -6.11
CA MET A 77 -32.15 -9.98 -5.98
C MET A 77 -31.87 -10.53 -4.58
N SER A 78 -31.11 -11.62 -4.51
CA SER A 78 -30.57 -12.13 -3.25
C SER A 78 -29.41 -11.24 -2.75
N ARG A 79 -29.10 -11.30 -1.45
CA ARG A 79 -27.99 -10.51 -0.86
C ARG A 79 -26.65 -10.68 -1.59
N THR A 80 -26.33 -11.89 -2.03
CA THR A 80 -25.09 -12.16 -2.79
C THR A 80 -25.13 -11.52 -4.19
N GLN A 81 -26.30 -11.46 -4.82
CA GLN A 81 -26.48 -10.79 -6.12
C GLN A 81 -26.37 -9.27 -5.97
N VAL A 82 -27.00 -8.69 -4.94
CA VAL A 82 -26.86 -7.26 -4.61
C VAL A 82 -25.40 -6.92 -4.36
N PHE A 83 -24.71 -7.67 -3.50
CA PHE A 83 -23.29 -7.45 -3.22
C PHE A 83 -22.44 -7.48 -4.49
N ARG A 84 -22.55 -8.54 -5.31
CA ARG A 84 -21.69 -8.72 -6.50
C ARG A 84 -22.03 -7.80 -7.66
N LYS A 85 -23.31 -7.45 -7.87
CA LYS A 85 -23.78 -6.70 -9.05
C LYS A 85 -24.01 -5.22 -8.79
N ILE A 86 -24.20 -4.82 -7.54
CA ILE A 86 -24.49 -3.43 -7.14
C ILE A 86 -23.35 -2.91 -6.27
N GLU A 87 -23.15 -3.48 -5.09
CA GLU A 87 -22.21 -2.91 -4.11
C GLU A 87 -20.76 -2.94 -4.59
N VAL A 88 -20.29 -4.08 -5.10
CA VAL A 88 -18.90 -4.23 -5.57
C VAL A 88 -18.58 -3.30 -6.74
N PRO A 89 -19.37 -3.23 -7.83
CA PRO A 89 -19.09 -2.31 -8.92
C PRO A 89 -19.15 -0.83 -8.52
N LEU A 90 -20.07 -0.44 -7.63
CA LEU A 90 -20.19 0.94 -7.17
C LEU A 90 -19.07 1.34 -6.22
N ALA A 91 -18.61 0.43 -5.35
CA ALA A 91 -17.49 0.69 -4.45
C ALA A 91 -16.11 0.54 -5.12
N ALA A 92 -16.02 -0.14 -6.27
CA ALA A 92 -14.77 -0.46 -6.94
C ALA A 92 -13.85 0.76 -7.19
N PRO A 93 -14.34 1.94 -7.64
CA PRO A 93 -13.47 3.11 -7.83
C PRO A 93 -12.77 3.55 -6.54
N LEU A 94 -13.49 3.54 -5.41
CA LEU A 94 -12.91 3.87 -4.11
C LEU A 94 -11.91 2.81 -3.64
N VAL A 95 -12.23 1.52 -3.82
CA VAL A 95 -11.31 0.43 -3.50
C VAL A 95 -9.99 0.59 -4.28
N LEU A 96 -10.07 0.89 -5.57
CA LEU A 96 -8.89 1.08 -6.40
C LEU A 96 -8.09 2.34 -6.03
N GLU A 97 -8.74 3.43 -5.60
CA GLU A 97 -8.05 4.59 -5.01
C GLU A 97 -7.32 4.22 -3.71
N GLY A 98 -7.86 3.28 -2.93
CA GLY A 98 -7.17 2.68 -1.80
C GLY A 98 -5.89 1.95 -2.20
N VAL A 99 -5.96 1.13 -3.25
CA VAL A 99 -4.78 0.43 -3.81
C VAL A 99 -3.74 1.45 -4.31
N ARG A 100 -4.18 2.48 -5.04
CA ARG A 100 -3.29 3.55 -5.50
C ARG A 100 -2.55 4.23 -4.35
N THR A 101 -3.29 4.61 -3.31
CA THR A 101 -2.72 5.25 -2.12
C THR A 101 -1.71 4.33 -1.43
N ALA A 102 -2.05 3.04 -1.26
CA ALA A 102 -1.14 2.02 -0.73
C ALA A 102 0.14 1.90 -1.55
N SER A 103 0.04 1.83 -2.88
CA SER A 103 1.20 1.65 -3.76
C SER A 103 2.15 2.84 -3.70
N VAL A 104 1.63 4.07 -3.79
CA VAL A 104 2.46 5.29 -3.71
C VAL A 104 3.12 5.40 -2.33
N GLN A 105 2.36 5.14 -1.26
CA GLN A 105 2.90 5.12 0.09
C GLN A 105 3.99 4.06 0.26
N SER A 106 3.81 2.88 -0.33
CA SER A 106 4.77 1.77 -0.25
C SER A 106 6.10 2.11 -0.89
N VAL A 107 6.13 2.87 -1.99
CA VAL A 107 7.39 3.35 -2.59
C VAL A 107 8.16 4.22 -1.60
N GLY A 108 7.46 5.13 -0.89
CA GLY A 108 8.07 5.95 0.15
C GLY A 108 8.55 5.14 1.35
N LEU A 109 7.74 4.19 1.84
CA LEU A 109 8.10 3.32 2.96
C LEU A 109 9.26 2.37 2.61
N ALA A 110 9.35 1.89 1.36
CA ALA A 110 10.44 1.07 0.88
C ALA A 110 11.78 1.84 0.88
N ALA A 111 11.75 3.14 0.58
CA ALA A 111 12.92 3.98 0.73
C ALA A 111 13.40 4.01 2.20
N VAL A 112 12.47 4.15 3.16
CA VAL A 112 12.78 4.14 4.61
C VAL A 112 13.26 2.76 5.07
N ALA A 113 12.76 1.66 4.49
CA ALA A 113 13.15 0.30 4.84
C ALA A 113 14.65 0.02 4.60
N ALA A 114 15.34 0.84 3.81
CA ALA A 114 16.80 0.78 3.69
C ALA A 114 17.52 0.93 5.05
N LEU A 115 16.92 1.63 6.03
CA LEU A 115 17.45 1.75 7.40
C LEU A 115 17.56 0.43 8.14
N ILE A 116 16.69 -0.53 7.82
CA ILE A 116 16.71 -1.87 8.43
C ILE A 116 17.37 -2.89 7.50
N GLY A 117 18.25 -2.43 6.61
CA GLY A 117 19.07 -3.29 5.77
C GLY A 117 18.36 -3.88 4.56
N ALA A 118 17.16 -3.41 4.18
CA ALA A 118 16.46 -3.86 2.97
C ALA A 118 17.08 -3.34 1.66
N GLY A 119 18.13 -2.50 1.75
CA GLY A 119 18.86 -1.98 0.60
C GLY A 119 18.04 -1.07 -0.33
N GLY A 120 18.27 -1.19 -1.63
CA GLY A 120 17.60 -0.40 -2.68
C GLY A 120 18.05 1.05 -2.76
N LEU A 121 17.28 1.88 -3.47
CA LEU A 121 17.60 3.30 -3.71
C LEU A 121 17.63 4.15 -2.42
N GLY A 122 16.89 3.72 -1.39
CA GLY A 122 16.91 4.37 -0.07
C GLY A 122 18.28 4.31 0.61
N TRP A 123 19.12 3.34 0.26
CA TRP A 123 20.48 3.22 0.78
C TRP A 123 21.30 4.49 0.53
N PHE A 124 21.25 5.04 -0.69
CA PHE A 124 21.98 6.25 -1.05
C PHE A 124 21.53 7.49 -0.25
N ILE A 125 20.23 7.55 0.07
CA ILE A 125 19.67 8.63 0.90
C ILE A 125 20.29 8.59 2.30
N PHE A 126 20.29 7.42 2.95
CA PHE A 126 20.81 7.30 4.31
C PHE A 126 22.34 7.39 4.37
N GLN A 127 23.03 6.88 3.35
CA GLN A 127 24.47 7.04 3.22
C GLN A 127 24.84 8.52 3.06
N GLY A 128 24.14 9.26 2.19
CA GLY A 128 24.35 10.68 1.98
C GLY A 128 24.06 11.51 3.23
N LEU A 129 23.01 11.16 3.99
CA LEU A 129 22.72 11.77 5.29
C LEU A 129 23.86 11.53 6.30
N GLY A 130 24.40 10.31 6.36
CA GLY A 130 25.51 9.97 7.24
C GLY A 130 26.83 10.68 6.90
N GLN A 131 27.04 11.03 5.64
CA GLN A 131 28.24 11.72 5.14
C GLN A 131 28.04 13.23 4.93
N ALA A 132 26.86 13.77 5.25
CA ALA A 132 26.45 15.14 4.90
C ALA A 132 26.66 15.48 3.41
N ALA A 133 26.56 14.48 2.53
CA ALA A 133 26.80 14.59 1.10
C ALA A 133 25.45 14.75 0.37
N ALA A 134 25.11 15.98 0.01
CA ALA A 134 23.84 16.29 -0.68
C ALA A 134 23.71 15.55 -2.01
N ASP A 135 24.82 15.36 -2.74
CA ASP A 135 24.83 14.67 -4.02
C ASP A 135 24.36 13.21 -3.90
N LEU A 136 24.76 12.51 -2.84
CA LEU A 136 24.32 11.14 -2.57
C LEU A 136 22.85 11.08 -2.15
N ILE A 137 22.38 12.06 -1.38
CA ILE A 137 20.96 12.16 -1.02
C ILE A 137 20.11 12.32 -2.29
N LEU A 138 20.52 13.23 -3.18
CA LEU A 138 19.82 13.48 -4.44
C LEU A 138 19.87 12.26 -5.38
N LEU A 139 21.00 11.54 -5.41
CA LEU A 139 21.16 10.30 -6.18
C LEU A 139 20.11 9.24 -5.79
N GLY A 140 19.77 9.14 -4.51
CA GLY A 140 18.70 8.24 -4.06
C GLY A 140 17.30 8.83 -4.21
N ALA A 141 17.12 10.10 -3.83
CA ALA A 141 15.80 10.73 -3.76
C ALA A 141 15.17 10.96 -5.13
N ILE A 142 15.93 11.43 -6.12
CA ILE A 142 15.39 11.77 -7.46
C ILE A 142 14.80 10.53 -8.15
N PRO A 143 15.51 9.38 -8.24
CA PRO A 143 14.94 8.17 -8.84
C PRO A 143 13.73 7.63 -8.08
N ILE A 144 13.71 7.73 -6.75
CA ILE A 144 12.57 7.31 -5.93
C ILE A 144 11.33 8.17 -6.22
N ILE A 145 11.50 9.50 -6.30
CA ILE A 145 10.41 10.42 -6.67
C ILE A 145 9.87 10.06 -8.06
N PHE A 146 10.76 9.85 -9.02
CA PHE A 146 10.36 9.48 -10.38
C PHE A 146 9.61 8.14 -10.42
N LEU A 147 10.09 7.14 -9.69
CA LEU A 147 9.40 5.85 -9.55
C LEU A 147 8.02 5.99 -8.92
N ALA A 148 7.88 6.80 -7.86
CA ALA A 148 6.60 7.06 -7.22
C ALA A 148 5.60 7.71 -8.19
N LEU A 149 6.05 8.67 -8.99
CA LEU A 149 5.23 9.32 -10.01
C LEU A 149 4.80 8.37 -11.13
N ILE A 150 5.71 7.49 -11.58
CA ILE A 150 5.39 6.45 -12.56
C ILE A 150 4.32 5.51 -12.01
N VAL A 151 4.52 4.98 -10.81
CA VAL A 151 3.56 4.06 -10.15
C VAL A 151 2.21 4.75 -9.98
N ASP A 152 2.19 5.99 -9.51
CA ASP A 152 0.96 6.78 -9.37
C ASP A 152 0.23 6.92 -10.70
N THR A 153 0.96 7.29 -11.75
CA THR A 153 0.40 7.51 -13.09
C THR A 153 -0.15 6.23 -13.71
N ILE A 154 0.57 5.11 -13.59
CA ILE A 154 0.14 3.80 -14.08
C ILE A 154 -1.17 3.41 -13.40
N ILE A 155 -1.23 3.47 -12.06
CA ILE A 155 -2.42 3.05 -11.32
C ILE A 155 -3.61 3.96 -11.63
N ARG A 156 -3.41 5.29 -11.68
CA ARG A 156 -4.48 6.22 -12.10
C ARG A 156 -5.01 5.91 -13.49
N THR A 157 -4.14 5.54 -14.41
CA THR A 157 -4.54 5.16 -15.79
C THR A 157 -5.37 3.89 -15.76
N ILE A 158 -4.95 2.88 -14.99
CA ILE A 158 -5.72 1.65 -14.78
C ILE A 158 -7.10 1.96 -14.18
N ILE A 159 -7.17 2.81 -13.16
CA ILE A 159 -8.44 3.23 -12.52
C ILE A 159 -9.37 3.88 -13.54
N ARG A 160 -8.85 4.79 -14.36
CA ARG A 160 -9.64 5.49 -15.38
C ARG A 160 -10.16 4.55 -16.46
N LEU A 161 -9.41 3.52 -16.83
CA LEU A 161 -9.83 2.50 -17.80
C LEU A 161 -10.85 1.53 -17.19
N ALA A 162 -10.66 1.18 -15.91
CA ALA A 162 -11.54 0.26 -15.18
C ALA A 162 -12.87 0.90 -14.75
N THR A 163 -12.93 2.23 -14.63
CA THR A 163 -14.14 2.96 -14.23
C THR A 163 -14.89 3.45 -15.47
N PRO A 164 -16.06 2.89 -15.81
CA PRO A 164 -16.84 3.34 -16.97
C PRO A 164 -17.31 4.79 -16.77
N LYS A 165 -17.40 5.55 -17.88
CA LYS A 165 -17.76 6.98 -17.90
C LYS A 165 -19.09 7.33 -17.21
N GLY A 166 -19.97 6.36 -16.97
CA GLY A 166 -21.25 6.54 -16.26
C GLY A 166 -21.14 6.89 -14.78
N LEU A 167 -20.02 6.60 -14.11
CA LEU A 167 -19.76 7.01 -12.72
C LEU A 167 -18.84 8.24 -12.61
N ALA A 168 -18.20 8.63 -13.72
CA ALA A 168 -17.28 9.77 -13.78
C ALA A 168 -17.98 11.11 -14.10
N GLY A 169 -19.31 11.10 -14.32
CA GLY A 169 -20.11 12.27 -14.72
C GLY A 169 -21.21 12.69 -13.74
N GLY A 170 -21.23 12.13 -12.53
CA GLY A 170 -22.21 12.51 -11.50
C GLY A 170 -21.73 13.66 -10.62
N ASN A 171 -22.07 14.88 -11.05
CA ASN A 171 -21.91 16.20 -10.41
C ASN A 171 -20.71 17.06 -10.80
N GLN A 172 -21.04 18.04 -11.66
CA GLN A 172 -20.63 19.46 -11.66
C GLN A 172 -19.13 19.78 -11.65
#